data_AF-A0AAW0KB68-F1
#
_entry.id   AF-A0AAW0KB68-F1
#
_cell.length_a   1.000
_cell.length_b   1.000
_cell.length_c   1.000
_cell.angle_alpha   90.00
_cell.angle_beta   90.00
_cell.angle_gamma   90.00
#
_symmetry.space_group_name_H-M   'P 1'
#
loop_
_entity.id
_entity.type
_entity.pdbx_description
1 polymer ?
#
loop_
_entity_poly.entity_id
_entity_poly.type
_entity_poly.pdbx_seq_one_letter_code
_entity_poly.pdbx_strand_id
1 'polypeptide(L)'
;MITCEKKVYDEEVMAHPDHDQYLNKRIEMYDEMALLFGKDTARWSSAKSFSDSDSEKRIVDLESNCKDIIDFEKASKGKQVGSSNTAFSQARSHRKRSRANVNQDANNNKFSKQLGKIELAIKKLKKDQLDVNELYEEVMKVKSFDKVMLESALDYLVINERVGRAFMAKNTRLRTLWLESFFNKNGGFGN
;
A
#
# COMPACT_ATOMS: atom_id res chain seq x y z
N MET A 1 -23.15 -16.20 -19.26
CA MET A 1 -23.65 -16.23 -20.65
C MET A 1 -24.84 -15.28 -20.73
N ILE A 2 -24.73 -14.19 -21.49
CA ILE A 2 -25.88 -13.30 -21.74
C ILE A 2 -26.72 -13.99 -22.83
N THR A 3 -27.94 -14.36 -22.50
CA THR A 3 -28.88 -15.00 -23.45
C THR A 3 -29.95 -13.98 -23.82
N CYS A 4 -30.17 -13.78 -25.12
CA CYS A 4 -31.22 -12.92 -25.66
C CYS A 4 -32.32 -13.79 -26.30
N GLU A 5 -33.57 -13.32 -26.29
CA GLU A 5 -34.65 -13.97 -27.04
C GLU A 5 -34.44 -13.79 -28.56
N LYS A 6 -34.73 -14.83 -29.35
CA LYS A 6 -34.51 -14.83 -30.79
C LYS A 6 -35.17 -13.64 -31.51
N LYS A 7 -36.35 -13.23 -31.05
CA LYS A 7 -37.09 -12.09 -31.64
C LYS A 7 -36.33 -10.77 -31.51
N VAL A 8 -35.74 -10.53 -30.34
CA VAL A 8 -34.98 -9.31 -30.04
C VAL A 8 -33.67 -9.29 -30.84
N TYR A 9 -33.06 -10.45 -31.07
CA TYR A 9 -31.90 -10.59 -31.96
C TYR A 9 -32.25 -10.19 -33.40
N ASP A 10 -33.31 -10.78 -33.95
CA ASP A 10 -33.70 -10.56 -35.34
C ASP A 10 -34.10 -9.08 -35.58
N GLU A 11 -34.78 -8.45 -34.62
CA GLU A 11 -35.11 -7.02 -34.65
C GLU A 11 -33.86 -6.12 -34.66
N GLU A 12 -32.86 -6.40 -33.80
CA GLU A 12 -31.63 -5.62 -33.72
C GLU A 12 -30.79 -5.75 -35.00
N VAL A 13 -30.68 -6.95 -35.59
CA VAL A 13 -29.94 -7.16 -36.85
C VAL A 13 -30.65 -6.49 -38.04
N MET A 14 -31.99 -6.45 -38.04
CA MET A 14 -32.75 -5.71 -39.06
C MET A 14 -32.56 -4.19 -38.93
N ALA A 15 -32.52 -3.66 -37.71
CA ALA A 15 -32.29 -2.22 -37.47
C ALA A 15 -30.83 -1.83 -37.73
N HIS A 16 -29.89 -2.71 -37.43
CA HIS A 16 -28.45 -2.49 -37.50
C HIS A 16 -27.72 -3.72 -38.08
N PRO A 17 -27.66 -3.85 -39.43
CA PRO A 17 -27.03 -5.01 -40.09
C PRO A 17 -25.56 -5.23 -39.71
N ASP A 18 -24.85 -4.16 -39.34
CA ASP A 18 -23.43 -4.23 -38.94
C ASP A 18 -23.22 -4.85 -37.55
N HIS A 19 -24.29 -5.02 -36.75
CA HIS A 19 -24.21 -5.58 -35.39
C HIS A 19 -24.18 -7.10 -35.37
N ASP A 20 -24.60 -7.78 -36.45
CA ASP A 20 -24.61 -9.25 -36.56
C ASP A 20 -23.23 -9.86 -36.25
N GLN A 21 -22.16 -9.15 -36.61
CA GLN A 21 -20.78 -9.58 -36.35
C GLN A 21 -20.38 -9.58 -34.86
N TYR A 22 -21.12 -8.93 -33.97
CA TYR A 22 -20.78 -8.82 -32.54
C TYR A 22 -21.70 -9.65 -31.65
N LEU A 23 -22.91 -9.95 -32.12
CA LEU A 23 -23.89 -10.70 -31.36
C LEU A 23 -23.48 -12.19 -31.25
N ASN A 24 -23.85 -12.83 -30.14
CA ASN A 24 -23.57 -14.24 -29.83
C ASN A 24 -22.09 -14.68 -29.83
N LYS A 25 -21.14 -13.74 -29.81
CA LYS A 25 -19.72 -14.06 -29.60
C LYS A 25 -19.41 -14.19 -28.11
N ARG A 26 -18.61 -15.20 -27.77
CA ARG A 26 -18.05 -15.32 -26.42
C ARG A 26 -17.08 -14.15 -26.19
N ILE A 27 -17.17 -13.52 -25.02
CA ILE A 27 -16.16 -12.54 -24.59
C ILE A 27 -14.97 -13.33 -24.05
N GLU A 28 -13.84 -13.25 -24.73
CA GLU A 28 -12.61 -13.89 -24.25
C GLU A 28 -12.15 -13.21 -22.96
N MET A 29 -11.67 -14.01 -21.98
CA MET A 29 -11.23 -13.54 -20.66
C MET A 29 -12.33 -12.91 -19.77
N TYR A 30 -13.61 -13.16 -20.04
CA TYR A 30 -14.71 -12.64 -19.21
C TYR A 30 -14.53 -12.95 -17.71
N ASP A 31 -14.07 -14.15 -17.38
CA ASP A 31 -13.89 -14.57 -15.99
C ASP A 31 -12.79 -13.76 -15.28
N GLU A 32 -11.71 -13.41 -16.00
CA GLU A 32 -10.63 -12.57 -15.48
C GLU A 32 -11.10 -11.13 -15.27
N MET A 33 -11.87 -10.59 -16.23
CA MET A 33 -12.45 -9.26 -16.12
C MET A 33 -13.47 -9.18 -14.98
N ALA A 34 -14.31 -10.21 -14.81
CA ALA A 34 -15.26 -10.27 -13.70
C ALA A 34 -14.56 -10.31 -12.32
N LEU A 35 -13.37 -10.91 -12.24
CA LEU A 35 -12.55 -10.89 -11.04
C LEU A 35 -11.98 -9.49 -10.76
N LEU A 36 -11.52 -8.77 -11.80
CA LEU A 36 -10.98 -7.41 -11.68
C LEU A 36 -12.04 -6.38 -11.29
N PHE A 37 -13.21 -6.41 -11.93
CA PHE A 37 -14.27 -5.42 -11.71
C PHE A 37 -15.13 -5.72 -10.48
N GLY A 38 -14.92 -6.88 -9.84
CA GLY A 38 -15.74 -7.32 -8.71
C GLY A 38 -17.14 -7.71 -9.18
N LYS A 39 -17.65 -8.82 -8.65
CA LYS A 39 -19.00 -9.31 -8.96
C LYS A 39 -20.14 -8.42 -8.41
N ASP A 40 -19.81 -7.39 -7.63
CA ASP A 40 -20.77 -6.51 -6.99
C ASP A 40 -20.66 -5.05 -7.47
N THR A 41 -21.75 -4.61 -8.10
CA THR A 41 -22.19 -3.21 -8.17
C THR A 41 -21.48 -2.30 -9.19
N ALA A 42 -21.74 -2.56 -10.48
CA ALA A 42 -22.07 -1.47 -11.40
C ALA A 42 -23.58 -1.55 -11.70
N ARG A 43 -24.39 -0.97 -10.81
CA ARG A 43 -25.78 -0.64 -11.14
C ARG A 43 -25.72 0.32 -12.34
N TRP A 44 -26.06 -0.15 -13.53
CA TRP A 44 -26.19 0.63 -14.78
C TRP A 44 -27.24 1.78 -14.67
N SER A 45 -27.72 2.14 -13.49
CA SER A 45 -28.65 3.28 -13.31
C SER A 45 -27.98 4.65 -13.37
N SER A 46 -26.73 4.74 -13.82
CA SER A 46 -26.04 6.01 -14.08
C SER A 46 -25.66 6.20 -15.55
N ALA A 47 -26.40 5.60 -16.48
CA ALA A 47 -26.43 6.06 -17.86
C ALA A 47 -27.16 7.42 -17.91
N LYS A 48 -26.47 8.49 -17.47
CA LYS A 48 -26.94 9.85 -17.62
C LYS A 48 -26.81 10.19 -19.10
N SER A 49 -27.94 10.25 -19.80
CA SER A 49 -28.03 10.79 -21.14
C SER A 49 -27.35 12.17 -21.16
N PHE A 50 -26.52 12.41 -22.17
CA PHE A 50 -25.95 13.72 -22.45
C PHE A 50 -27.06 14.64 -22.97
N SER A 51 -27.90 15.10 -22.05
CA SER A 51 -28.78 16.24 -22.27
C SER A 51 -28.47 17.27 -21.18
N ASP A 52 -27.91 18.36 -21.67
CA ASP A 52 -27.67 19.63 -21.02
C ASP A 52 -28.82 20.07 -20.11
N SER A 53 -28.50 20.46 -18.87
CA SER A 53 -29.23 21.44 -18.04
C SER A 53 -28.58 21.54 -16.65
N ASP A 54 -28.17 22.77 -16.32
CA ASP A 54 -27.86 23.28 -14.98
C ASP A 54 -28.83 22.77 -13.91
N SER A 55 -28.32 22.35 -12.75
CA SER A 55 -28.87 22.65 -11.41
C SER A 55 -28.34 21.71 -10.31
N GLU A 56 -28.03 22.32 -9.16
CA GLU A 56 -27.73 21.71 -7.86
C GLU A 56 -28.68 20.57 -7.46
N LYS A 57 -28.15 19.51 -6.83
CA LYS A 57 -28.61 19.06 -5.50
C LYS A 57 -27.82 17.86 -4.94
N ARG A 58 -27.29 18.08 -3.74
CA ARG A 58 -27.25 17.20 -2.55
C ARG A 58 -27.37 15.68 -2.77
N ILE A 59 -26.32 14.96 -2.40
CA ILE A 59 -26.42 13.57 -1.94
C ILE A 59 -26.25 13.59 -0.43
N VAL A 60 -27.29 13.14 0.29
CA VAL A 60 -27.30 12.91 1.73
C VAL A 60 -27.48 11.41 1.94
N ASP A 61 -26.55 10.86 2.71
CA ASP A 61 -26.61 9.66 3.56
C ASP A 61 -27.09 8.33 2.96
N LEU A 62 -26.22 7.31 3.02
CA LEU A 62 -26.64 5.95 3.33
C LEU A 62 -25.79 5.42 4.48
N GLU A 63 -26.33 5.58 5.68
CA GLU A 63 -25.98 4.80 6.85
C GLU A 63 -26.46 3.36 6.61
N SER A 64 -25.57 2.37 6.75
CA SER A 64 -25.97 0.99 7.00
C SER A 64 -25.10 0.41 8.10
N ASN A 65 -25.82 -0.08 9.09
CA ASN A 65 -25.45 -0.47 10.43
C ASN A 65 -24.85 -1.89 10.45
N CYS A 66 -23.71 -2.07 11.13
CA CYS A 66 -23.37 -3.33 11.79
C CYS A 66 -22.92 -3.03 13.21
N LYS A 67 -23.84 -3.28 14.15
CA LYS A 67 -23.62 -3.33 15.59
C LYS A 67 -23.16 -4.76 15.96
N ASP A 68 -22.57 -4.85 17.15
CA ASP A 68 -22.18 -6.06 17.91
C ASP A 68 -20.73 -6.50 17.61
N ILE A 69 -19.80 -6.73 18.55
CA ILE A 69 -19.80 -7.11 19.98
C ILE A 69 -18.50 -6.46 20.56
N ILE A 70 -18.44 -5.85 21.74
CA ILE A 70 -18.14 -6.48 23.04
C ILE A 70 -18.45 -5.47 24.15
N ASP A 71 -19.20 -5.97 25.13
CA ASP A 71 -19.62 -5.35 26.37
C ASP A 71 -18.60 -5.65 27.49
N PHE A 72 -18.27 -4.67 28.33
CA PHE A 72 -17.91 -4.92 29.72
C PHE A 72 -18.17 -3.68 30.58
N GLU A 73 -19.22 -3.78 31.40
CA GLU A 73 -19.59 -2.87 32.48
C GLU A 73 -18.44 -2.58 33.46
N LYS A 74 -18.46 -1.41 34.13
CA LYS A 74 -18.99 -1.28 35.51
C LYS A 74 -18.49 -0.03 36.25
N ALA A 75 -19.44 0.88 36.46
CA ALA A 75 -19.75 1.69 37.65
C ALA A 75 -18.66 2.43 38.46
N SER A 76 -18.88 3.74 38.72
CA SER A 76 -19.28 4.23 40.05
C SER A 76 -19.73 5.71 40.02
N LYS A 77 -20.71 6.03 40.88
CA LYS A 77 -21.49 7.27 41.05
C LYS A 77 -20.98 8.10 42.25
N GLY A 78 -21.28 9.41 42.26
CA GLY A 78 -21.49 10.23 43.48
C GLY A 78 -21.46 11.73 43.16
N LYS A 79 -22.57 12.45 42.93
CA LYS A 79 -23.66 12.95 43.80
C LYS A 79 -23.43 14.40 44.33
N GLN A 80 -24.50 15.20 44.27
CA GLN A 80 -24.84 16.49 44.95
C GLN A 80 -24.97 17.69 43.99
N VAL A 81 -26.17 18.20 43.66
CA VAL A 81 -27.18 18.99 44.43
C VAL A 81 -26.74 20.44 44.67
N GLY A 82 -27.56 21.41 44.23
CA GLY A 82 -27.53 22.78 44.79
C GLY A 82 -27.88 23.92 43.82
N SER A 83 -29.18 24.22 43.73
CA SER A 83 -29.87 25.44 43.25
C SER A 83 -29.10 26.78 43.27
N SER A 84 -29.26 27.62 42.23
CA SER A 84 -29.97 28.93 42.33
C SER A 84 -29.99 29.75 41.04
N ASN A 85 -31.20 30.18 40.68
CA ASN A 85 -31.69 31.45 40.10
C ASN A 85 -30.87 32.19 39.03
N THR A 86 -31.50 32.48 37.89
CA THR A 86 -32.04 33.82 37.54
C THR A 86 -32.59 33.82 36.12
N ALA A 87 -33.77 34.41 35.95
CA ALA A 87 -34.39 34.62 34.65
C ALA A 87 -33.73 35.79 33.92
N PHE A 88 -33.31 35.58 32.67
CA PHE A 88 -33.25 36.68 31.70
C PHE A 88 -33.43 36.12 30.28
N SER A 89 -34.37 36.73 29.56
CA SER A 89 -34.77 36.43 28.20
C SER A 89 -33.65 36.69 27.19
N GLN A 90 -33.30 35.73 26.34
CA GLN A 90 -32.77 36.08 25.02
C GLN A 90 -32.92 34.96 23.97
N ALA A 91 -33.59 35.35 22.89
CA ALA A 91 -33.47 34.87 21.50
C ALA A 91 -33.49 33.35 21.24
N ARG A 92 -34.52 32.91 20.50
CA ARG A 92 -34.49 31.66 19.73
C ARG A 92 -33.32 31.69 18.75
N SER A 93 -32.18 31.19 19.19
CA SER A 93 -31.07 30.83 18.31
C SER A 93 -31.46 29.55 17.59
N HIS A 94 -31.80 29.66 16.30
CA HIS A 94 -31.82 28.52 15.40
C HIS A 94 -30.41 27.95 15.31
N ARG A 95 -30.10 27.04 16.23
CA ARG A 95 -28.81 26.34 16.27
C ARG A 95 -28.72 25.45 15.05
N LYS A 96 -28.13 25.97 13.96
CA LYS A 96 -27.55 25.15 12.90
C LYS A 96 -26.68 24.09 13.59
N ARG A 97 -26.98 22.80 13.34
CA ARG A 97 -26.13 21.68 13.77
C ARG A 97 -24.72 21.94 13.24
N SER A 98 -23.81 22.34 14.12
CA SER A 98 -22.37 22.24 13.88
C SER A 98 -22.07 20.75 13.76
N ARG A 99 -21.88 20.26 12.53
CA ARG A 99 -21.23 18.97 12.31
C ARG A 99 -19.75 19.19 12.56
N ALA A 100 -19.32 18.96 13.80
CA ALA A 100 -17.91 18.81 14.09
C ALA A 100 -17.42 17.54 13.37
N ASN A 101 -16.58 17.71 12.35
CA ASN A 101 -15.88 16.63 11.63
C ASN A 101 -14.80 16.01 12.53
N VAL A 102 -15.17 15.41 13.67
CA VAL A 102 -14.22 14.80 14.61
C VAL A 102 -13.65 13.46 14.06
N ASN A 103 -14.29 12.89 13.03
CA ASN A 103 -13.93 11.56 12.51
C ASN A 103 -12.92 11.57 11.35
N GLN A 104 -12.66 12.71 10.71
CA GLN A 104 -11.74 12.78 9.56
C GLN A 104 -10.27 12.83 10.01
N ASP A 105 -9.99 13.50 11.13
CA ASP A 105 -8.63 13.63 11.69
C ASP A 105 -8.10 12.30 12.24
N ALA A 106 -8.99 11.43 12.72
CA ALA A 106 -8.64 10.10 13.22
C ALA A 106 -8.11 9.18 12.11
N ASN A 107 -8.75 9.20 10.94
CA ASN A 107 -8.36 8.37 9.79
C ASN A 107 -7.05 8.88 9.15
N ASN A 108 -6.91 10.20 9.00
CA ASN A 108 -5.68 10.80 8.47
C ASN A 108 -4.46 10.53 9.37
N ASN A 109 -4.64 10.49 10.70
CA ASN A 109 -3.55 10.19 11.62
C ASN A 109 -3.08 8.72 11.54
N LYS A 110 -3.98 7.78 11.23
CA LYS A 110 -3.63 6.35 11.13
C LYS A 110 -2.82 6.09 9.87
N PHE A 111 -3.23 6.71 8.76
CA PHE A 111 -2.50 6.65 7.49
C PHE A 111 -1.11 7.27 7.60
N SER A 112 -0.99 8.46 8.18
CA SER A 112 0.32 9.12 8.36
C SER A 112 1.27 8.31 9.25
N LYS A 113 0.76 7.70 10.32
CA LYS A 113 1.54 6.76 11.16
C LYS A 113 2.02 5.53 10.39
N GLN A 114 1.18 4.96 9.53
CA GLN A 114 1.57 3.82 8.68
C GLN A 114 2.62 4.23 7.64
N LEU A 115 2.44 5.40 7.01
CA LEU A 115 3.40 5.94 6.06
C LEU A 115 4.77 6.20 6.72
N GLY A 116 4.79 6.74 7.94
CA GLY A 116 6.02 6.90 8.72
C GLY A 116 6.72 5.57 9.03
N LYS A 117 5.97 4.49 9.29
CA LYS A 117 6.55 3.14 9.45
C LYS A 117 7.18 2.62 8.16
N ILE A 118 6.53 2.85 7.02
CA ILE A 118 7.05 2.47 5.70
C ILE A 118 8.34 3.26 5.41
N GLU A 119 8.34 4.57 5.66
CA GLU A 119 9.53 5.42 5.50
C GLU A 119 10.71 4.90 6.35
N LEU A 120 10.46 4.55 7.61
CA LEU A 120 11.49 3.98 8.49
C LEU A 120 11.99 2.62 7.98
N ALA A 121 11.10 1.76 7.47
CA ALA A 121 11.47 0.47 6.90
C ALA A 121 12.35 0.64 5.64
N ILE A 122 11.99 1.56 4.74
CA ILE A 122 12.79 1.87 3.55
C ILE A 122 14.16 2.44 3.94
N LYS A 123 14.21 3.34 4.92
CA LYS A 123 15.48 3.90 5.43
C LYS A 123 16.37 2.81 6.04
N LYS A 124 15.80 1.83 6.74
CA LYS A 124 16.55 0.67 7.26
C LYS A 124 17.08 -0.21 6.12
N LEU A 125 16.22 -0.57 5.17
CA LEU A 125 16.61 -1.36 4.01
C LEU A 125 17.78 -0.74 3.23
N LYS A 126 17.78 0.59 3.05
CA LYS A 126 18.88 1.31 2.40
C LYS A 126 20.17 1.28 3.21
N LYS A 127 20.10 1.37 4.54
CA LYS A 127 21.28 1.25 5.42
C LYS A 127 21.84 -0.16 5.46
N ASP A 128 20.98 -1.15 5.26
CA ASP A 128 21.36 -2.55 5.27
C ASP A 128 21.99 -2.99 3.93
N GLN A 129 21.91 -2.18 2.87
CA GLN A 129 22.60 -2.44 1.61
C GLN A 129 24.11 -2.25 1.76
N LEU A 130 24.87 -3.18 1.21
CA LEU A 130 26.33 -3.09 1.13
C LEU A 130 26.74 -2.01 0.11
N ASP A 131 27.50 -1.00 0.56
CA ASP A 131 28.13 -0.05 -0.35
C ASP A 131 29.35 -0.70 -1.02
N VAL A 132 29.20 -1.05 -2.30
CA VAL A 132 30.22 -1.72 -3.10
C VAL A 132 31.42 -0.80 -3.35
N ASN A 133 31.22 0.52 -3.45
CA ASN A 133 32.31 1.46 -3.66
C ASN A 133 33.18 1.57 -2.41
N GLU A 134 32.55 1.69 -1.23
CA GLU A 134 33.27 1.71 0.04
C GLU A 134 34.02 0.38 0.28
N LEU A 135 33.38 -0.74 -0.07
CA LEU A 135 34.01 -2.07 -0.01
C LEU A 135 35.24 -2.16 -0.92
N TYR A 136 35.15 -1.69 -2.17
CA TYR A 136 36.26 -1.67 -3.10
C TYR A 136 37.46 -0.91 -2.52
N GLU A 137 37.24 0.30 -2.01
CA GLU A 137 38.29 1.12 -1.42
C GLU A 137 38.92 0.42 -0.20
N GLU A 138 38.12 -0.21 0.67
CA GLU A 138 38.64 -0.92 1.83
C GLU A 138 39.44 -2.18 1.49
N VAL A 139 39.01 -2.94 0.46
CA VAL A 139 39.78 -4.09 -0.02
C VAL A 139 41.09 -3.63 -0.66
N MET A 140 41.06 -2.57 -1.47
CA MET A 140 42.25 -2.04 -2.17
C MET A 140 43.26 -1.36 -1.24
N LYS A 141 42.86 -0.90 -0.05
CA LYS A 141 43.78 -0.39 0.97
C LYS A 141 44.76 -1.44 1.50
N VAL A 142 44.45 -2.72 1.35
CA VAL A 142 45.29 -3.81 1.87
C VAL A 142 46.50 -4.00 0.96
N LYS A 143 47.64 -3.38 1.32
CA LYS A 143 48.90 -3.46 0.56
C LYS A 143 49.59 -4.83 0.57
N SER A 144 49.08 -5.78 1.36
CA SER A 144 49.74 -7.06 1.63
C SER A 144 49.52 -8.12 0.54
N PHE A 145 48.58 -7.90 -0.38
CA PHE A 145 48.22 -8.87 -1.42
C PHE A 145 48.33 -8.24 -2.80
N ASP A 146 48.54 -9.09 -3.81
CA ASP A 146 48.52 -8.65 -5.20
C ASP A 146 47.12 -8.17 -5.62
N LYS A 147 47.06 -7.21 -6.54
CA LYS A 147 45.81 -6.57 -6.96
C LYS A 147 44.84 -7.59 -7.57
N VAL A 148 45.36 -8.58 -8.31
CA VAL A 148 44.55 -9.63 -8.94
C VAL A 148 43.91 -10.55 -7.89
N MET A 149 44.64 -10.84 -6.81
CA MET A 149 44.11 -11.61 -5.68
C MET A 149 43.01 -10.82 -4.96
N LEU A 150 43.25 -9.53 -4.69
CA LEU A 150 42.27 -8.65 -4.05
C LEU A 150 40.99 -8.51 -4.87
N GLU A 151 41.08 -8.43 -6.20
CA GLU A 151 39.94 -8.39 -7.11
C GLU A 151 39.11 -9.68 -7.01
N SER A 152 39.75 -10.84 -6.99
CA SER A 152 39.06 -12.13 -6.82
C SER A 152 38.33 -12.23 -5.46
N ALA A 153 38.93 -11.69 -4.40
CA ALA A 153 38.27 -11.61 -3.10
C ALA A 153 37.10 -10.62 -3.09
N LEU A 154 37.26 -9.48 -3.79
CA LEU A 154 36.20 -8.49 -3.93
C LEU A 154 34.99 -9.08 -4.67
N ASP A 155 35.20 -9.77 -5.78
CA ASP A 155 34.13 -10.45 -6.53
C ASP A 155 33.35 -11.40 -5.63
N TYR A 156 34.05 -12.20 -4.83
CA TYR A 156 33.42 -13.09 -3.86
C TYR A 156 32.61 -12.33 -2.78
N LEU A 157 33.11 -11.20 -2.29
CA LEU A 157 32.44 -10.38 -1.27
C LEU A 157 31.21 -9.65 -1.83
N VAL A 158 31.24 -9.24 -3.10
CA VAL A 158 30.11 -8.62 -3.80
C VAL A 158 29.02 -9.65 -4.09
N ILE A 159 29.40 -10.83 -4.58
CA ILE A 159 28.46 -11.95 -4.79
C ILE A 159 27.82 -12.37 -3.45
N ASN A 160 28.63 -12.45 -2.39
CA ASN A 160 28.18 -12.84 -1.05
C ASN A 160 28.03 -11.61 -0.14
N GLU A 161 26.97 -10.83 -0.36
CA GLU A 161 26.71 -9.58 0.36
C GLU A 161 26.78 -9.72 1.90
N ARG A 162 26.33 -10.85 2.46
CA ARG A 162 26.45 -11.12 3.91
C ARG A 162 27.89 -11.17 4.39
N VAL A 163 28.79 -11.76 3.60
CA VAL A 163 30.22 -11.83 3.91
C VAL A 163 30.88 -10.48 3.67
N GLY A 164 30.53 -9.79 2.57
CA GLY A 164 30.90 -8.40 2.31
C GLY A 164 30.59 -7.47 3.49
N ARG A 165 29.37 -7.53 4.03
CA ARG A 165 28.97 -6.76 5.22
C ARG A 165 29.78 -7.12 6.45
N ALA A 166 29.97 -8.42 6.71
CA ALA A 166 30.78 -8.87 7.84
C ALA A 166 32.25 -8.45 7.71
N PHE A 167 32.76 -8.34 6.48
CA PHE A 167 34.09 -7.82 6.19
C PHE A 167 34.19 -6.30 6.45
N MET A 168 33.19 -5.52 6.04
CA MET A 168 33.14 -4.09 6.31
C MET A 168 33.06 -3.77 7.81
N ALA A 169 32.35 -4.59 8.59
CA ALA A 169 32.28 -4.44 10.05
C ALA A 169 33.61 -4.75 10.79
N LYS A 170 34.59 -5.40 10.14
CA LYS A 170 35.89 -5.71 10.73
C LYS A 170 36.82 -4.51 10.71
N ASN A 171 37.77 -4.46 11.64
CA ASN A 171 38.88 -3.51 11.56
C ASN A 171 39.91 -3.94 10.50
N THR A 172 40.85 -3.05 10.15
CA THR A 172 41.86 -3.30 9.11
C THR A 172 42.65 -4.60 9.33
N ARG A 173 43.05 -4.92 10.59
CA ARG A 173 43.80 -6.14 10.91
C ARG A 173 42.98 -7.42 10.71
N LEU A 174 41.70 -7.39 11.08
CA LEU A 174 40.81 -8.53 10.89
C LEU A 174 40.45 -8.72 9.42
N ARG A 175 40.43 -7.64 8.63
CA ARG A 175 40.27 -7.72 7.17
C ARG A 175 41.46 -8.40 6.51
N THR A 176 42.69 -8.08 6.91
CA THR A 176 43.89 -8.76 6.38
C THR A 176 43.93 -10.23 6.74
N LEU A 177 43.62 -10.59 8.00
CA LEU A 177 43.54 -12.00 8.43
C LEU A 177 42.41 -12.77 7.71
N TRP A 178 41.30 -12.10 7.43
CA TRP A 178 40.21 -12.69 6.67
C TRP A 178 40.65 -13.01 5.23
N LEU A 179 41.33 -12.07 4.57
CA LEU A 179 41.89 -12.26 3.23
C LEU A 179 42.91 -13.40 3.21
N GLU A 180 43.80 -13.45 4.20
CA GLU A 180 44.77 -14.54 4.35
C GLU A 180 44.06 -15.91 4.48
N SER A 181 43.06 -16.02 5.35
CA SER A 181 42.26 -17.25 5.46
C SER A 181 41.48 -17.58 4.19
N PHE A 182 41.03 -16.58 3.44
CA PHE A 182 40.29 -16.77 2.20
C PHE A 182 41.20 -17.33 1.11
N PHE A 183 42.38 -16.75 0.92
CA PHE A 183 43.35 -17.22 -0.07
C PHE A 183 43.96 -18.57 0.33
N ASN A 184 44.21 -18.84 1.62
CA ASN A 184 44.71 -20.14 2.06
C ASN A 184 43.71 -21.28 1.82
N LYS A 185 42.40 -20.99 1.86
CA LYS A 185 41.34 -21.97 1.54
C LYS A 185 41.18 -22.19 0.04
N ASN A 186 41.37 -21.13 -0.75
CA ASN A 186 41.16 -21.17 -2.20
C ASN A 186 42.43 -21.53 -2.98
N GLY A 187 43.61 -21.39 -2.38
CA GLY A 187 44.92 -21.71 -2.95
C GLY A 187 45.33 -23.17 -2.85
N GLY A 188 44.46 -24.06 -2.36
CA GLY A 188 44.72 -25.50 -2.24
C GLY A 188 44.66 -26.31 -3.55
N PHE A 189 44.49 -25.66 -4.71
CA PHE A 189 44.53 -26.31 -6.01
C PHE A 189 45.84 -26.00 -6.72
N GLY A 190 46.86 -26.82 -6.49
CA GLY A 190 48.13 -26.73 -7.21
C GLY A 190 49.27 -27.53 -6.59
N ASN A 191 49.14 -28.86 -6.58
CA ASN A 191 50.29 -29.77 -6.70
C ASN A 191 50.21 -30.41 -8.07
#